data_AF-A0A4R3K3K5-F1
#
_entry.id   AF-A0A4R3K3K5-F1
#
_cell.length_a   1.000
_cell.length_b   1.000
_cell.length_c   1.000
_cell.angle_alpha   90.00
_cell.angle_beta   90.00
_cell.angle_gamma   90.00
#
_symmetry.space_group_name_H-M   'P 1'
#
loop_
_entity.id
_entity.type
_entity.pdbx_description
1 polymer ?
#
loop_
_entity_poly.entity_id
_entity_poly.type
_entity_poly.pdbx_seq_one_letter_code
_entity_poly.pdbx_strand_id
1 'polypeptide(L)'
;MALQMDFDDVVAQGQNITSHSQDVTDLQTWLNNVVNEQLPAMWQGSGYEGFSERVAEMAPSFEAMKQLIEDIGNGVVQNANQYREFDESAGNANRG
;
A
#
# COMPACT_ATOMS: atom_id res chain seq x y z
N MET A 1 9.91 28.78 15.21
CA MET A 1 8.88 27.75 15.38
C MET A 1 9.51 26.47 14.87
N ALA A 2 10.05 25.64 15.76
CA ALA A 2 10.61 24.35 15.36
C ALA A 2 9.43 23.44 15.03
N LEU A 3 9.36 22.95 13.79
CA LEU A 3 8.47 21.86 13.44
C LEU A 3 8.95 20.65 14.24
N GLN A 4 8.36 20.42 15.41
CA GLN A 4 8.66 19.25 16.23
C GLN A 4 7.89 18.07 15.62
N MET A 5 8.33 17.64 14.44
CA MET A 5 7.93 16.39 13.83
C MET A 5 8.61 15.27 14.61
N ASP A 6 7.84 14.34 15.16
CA ASP A 6 8.43 13.10 15.65
C ASP A 6 8.77 12.23 14.44
N PHE A 7 10.04 12.31 14.01
CA PHE A 7 10.48 11.63 12.79
C PHE A 7 10.28 10.12 12.86
N ASP A 8 10.39 9.52 14.05
CA ASP A 8 10.22 8.08 14.23
C ASP A 8 8.75 7.69 14.07
N ASP A 9 7.83 8.47 14.62
CA ASP A 9 6.39 8.25 14.44
C ASP A 9 5.97 8.38 12.96
N VAL A 10 6.50 9.37 12.24
CA VAL A 10 6.18 9.55 10.81
C VAL A 10 6.75 8.42 9.96
N VAL A 11 7.97 7.97 10.24
CA VAL A 11 8.55 6.80 9.58
C VAL A 11 7.73 5.55 9.86
N ALA A 12 7.34 5.32 11.11
CA ALA A 12 6.48 4.19 11.50
C ALA A 12 5.13 4.24 10.77
N GLN A 13 4.53 5.42 10.64
CA GLN A 13 3.29 5.61 9.90
C GLN A 13 3.46 5.31 8.40
N GLY A 14 4.56 5.75 7.78
CA GLY A 14 4.87 5.44 6.39
C GLY A 14 5.03 3.93 6.14
N GLN A 15 5.71 3.23 7.04
CA GLN A 15 5.83 1.77 7.01
C GLN A 15 4.48 1.06 7.19
N ASN A 16 3.64 1.56 8.10
CA ASN A 16 2.29 1.07 8.31
C ASN A 16 1.45 1.20 7.03
N ILE A 17 1.50 2.36 6.35
CA ILE A 17 0.82 2.56 5.07
C ILE A 17 1.31 1.52 4.05
N THR A 18 2.62 1.39 3.85
CA THR A 18 3.18 0.40 2.92
C THR A 18 2.70 -1.02 3.21
N SER A 19 2.53 -1.39 4.49
CA SER A 19 2.06 -2.73 4.88
C SER A 19 0.64 -3.06 4.36
N HIS A 20 -0.20 -2.05 4.15
CA HIS A 20 -1.55 -2.23 3.58
C HIS A 20 -1.54 -2.63 2.09
N SER A 21 -0.40 -2.60 1.38
CA SER A 21 -0.32 -3.18 0.03
C SER A 21 -0.54 -4.71 0.06
N GLN A 22 -0.23 -5.35 1.19
CA GLN A 22 -0.54 -6.76 1.42
C GLN A 22 -2.06 -7.01 1.49
N ASP A 23 -2.83 -6.13 2.13
CA ASP A 23 -4.30 -6.28 2.21
C ASP A 23 -4.95 -6.28 0.81
N VAL A 24 -4.40 -5.49 -0.12
CA VAL A 24 -4.87 -5.47 -1.52
C VAL A 24 -4.52 -6.78 -2.23
N THR A 25 -3.33 -7.34 -1.96
CA THR A 25 -2.91 -8.64 -2.48
C THR A 25 -3.80 -9.77 -1.95
N ASP A 26 -4.13 -9.72 -0.66
CA ASP A 26 -4.99 -10.70 -0.01
C ASP A 26 -6.41 -10.63 -0.55
N LEU A 27 -6.93 -9.41 -0.77
CA LEU A 27 -8.25 -9.19 -1.38
C LEU A 27 -8.31 -9.73 -2.81
N GLN A 28 -7.29 -9.44 -3.63
CA GLN A 28 -7.19 -9.95 -5.00
C GLN A 28 -7.17 -11.49 -5.00
N THR A 29 -6.37 -12.09 -4.13
CA THR A 29 -6.26 -13.55 -3.99
C THR A 29 -7.59 -14.16 -3.55
N TRP A 30 -8.25 -13.57 -2.56
CA TRP A 30 -9.55 -14.03 -2.09
C TRP A 30 -10.61 -13.97 -3.20
N LEU A 31 -10.70 -12.87 -3.94
CA LEU A 31 -11.64 -12.73 -5.06
C LEU A 31 -11.38 -13.76 -6.16
N ASN A 32 -10.11 -13.98 -6.51
CA ASN A 32 -9.73 -15.02 -7.47
C ASN A 32 -10.17 -16.41 -7.01
N ASN A 33 -9.98 -16.75 -5.74
CA ASN A 33 -10.42 -18.05 -5.21
C ASN A 33 -11.95 -18.19 -5.20
N VAL A 34 -12.68 -17.12 -4.88
CA VAL A 34 -14.14 -17.12 -4.93
C VAL A 34 -14.63 -17.44 -6.34
N VAL A 35 -14.14 -16.73 -7.36
CA VAL A 35 -14.66 -16.87 -8.73
C VAL A 35 -14.17 -18.12 -9.45
N ASN A 36 -12.98 -18.61 -9.13
CA ASN A 36 -12.38 -19.77 -9.81
C ASN A 36 -12.62 -21.11 -9.11
N GLU A 37 -12.94 -21.12 -7.81
CA GLU A 37 -13.07 -22.36 -7.04
C GLU A 37 -14.44 -22.49 -6.35
N GLN A 38 -14.89 -21.44 -5.66
CA GLN A 38 -16.09 -21.52 -4.82
C GLN A 38 -17.38 -21.42 -5.64
N LEU A 39 -17.52 -20.42 -6.51
CA LEU A 39 -18.70 -20.26 -7.35
C LEU A 39 -18.92 -21.45 -8.30
N PRO A 40 -17.90 -21.99 -9.00
CA PRO A 40 -18.07 -23.17 -9.85
C PRO A 40 -18.53 -24.41 -9.08
N ALA A 41 -18.11 -24.56 -7.82
CA ALA A 41 -18.54 -25.68 -6.98
C ALA A 41 -20.02 -25.59 -6.55
N MET A 42 -20.58 -24.37 -6.50
CA MET A 42 -21.95 -24.11 -6.04
C MET A 42 -22.97 -23.99 -7.17
N TRP A 43 -22.57 -23.52 -8.36
CA TRP A 43 -23.47 -23.26 -9.47
C TRP A 43 -23.46 -24.39 -10.50
N GLN A 44 -24.64 -24.94 -10.81
CA GLN A 44 -24.81 -25.82 -11.96
C GLN A 44 -24.91 -24.96 -13.23
N GLY A 45 -23.78 -24.74 -13.92
CA GLY A 45 -23.71 -24.05 -15.21
C GLY A 45 -22.75 -22.85 -15.25
N SER A 46 -22.69 -22.15 -16.38
CA SER A 46 -21.74 -21.07 -16.70
C SER A 46 -22.10 -19.70 -16.12
N GLY A 47 -23.09 -19.59 -15.23
CA GLY A 47 -23.53 -18.29 -14.70
C GLY A 47 -22.46 -17.49 -13.95
N TYR A 48 -21.37 -18.14 -13.51
CA TYR A 48 -20.26 -17.50 -12.79
C TYR A 48 -19.18 -16.93 -13.70
N GLU A 49 -19.17 -17.29 -14.99
CA GLU A 49 -18.09 -16.94 -15.92
C GLU A 49 -17.94 -15.41 -16.02
N GLY A 50 -19.04 -14.66 -16.05
CA GLY A 50 -18.98 -13.18 -16.08
C GLY A 50 -18.40 -12.55 -14.81
N PHE A 51 -18.47 -13.22 -13.66
CA PHE A 51 -17.78 -12.74 -12.45
C PHE A 51 -16.28 -13.04 -12.50
N SER A 52 -15.91 -14.21 -13.03
CA SER A 52 -14.51 -14.56 -13.26
C SER A 52 -13.83 -13.58 -14.22
N GLU A 53 -14.48 -13.27 -15.34
CA GLU A 53 -13.99 -12.27 -16.31
C GLU A 53 -13.81 -10.91 -15.64
N ARG A 54 -14.80 -10.46 -14.87
CA ARG A 54 -14.75 -9.15 -14.20
C ARG A 54 -13.63 -9.05 -13.17
N VAL A 55 -13.37 -10.12 -12.40
CA VAL A 55 -12.24 -10.13 -11.45
C VAL A 55 -10.91 -10.11 -12.20
N ALA A 56 -10.80 -10.83 -13.32
CA ALA A 56 -9.61 -10.78 -14.16
C ALA A 56 -9.38 -9.38 -14.77
N GLU A 57 -10.43 -8.72 -15.23
CA GLU A 57 -10.39 -7.33 -15.74
C GLU A 57 -9.96 -6.32 -14.68
N MET A 58 -10.22 -6.59 -13.39
CA MET A 58 -9.81 -5.74 -12.28
C MET A 58 -8.35 -5.93 -11.86
N ALA A 59 -7.64 -6.94 -12.36
CA ALA A 59 -6.24 -7.19 -12.00
C ALA A 59 -5.33 -5.94 -12.15
N PRO A 60 -5.42 -5.11 -13.21
CA PRO A 60 -4.66 -3.87 -13.32
C PRO A 60 -5.04 -2.84 -12.25
N SER A 61 -6.29 -2.81 -11.80
CA SER A 61 -6.72 -1.90 -10.72
C SER A 61 -6.17 -2.31 -9.36
N PHE A 62 -6.09 -3.61 -9.06
CA PHE A 62 -5.40 -4.09 -7.85
C PHE A 62 -3.92 -3.72 -7.87
N GLU A 63 -3.26 -3.86 -9.02
CA GLU A 63 -1.87 -3.44 -9.17
C GLU A 63 -1.69 -1.94 -8.94
N ALA A 64 -2.53 -1.11 -9.57
CA ALA A 64 -2.49 0.33 -9.39
C ALA A 64 -2.73 0.75 -7.93
N MET A 65 -3.62 0.07 -7.21
CA MET A 65 -3.86 0.32 -5.79
C MET A 65 -2.65 -0.03 -4.92
N LYS A 66 -2.01 -1.19 -5.15
CA LYS A 66 -0.77 -1.56 -4.44
C LYS A 66 0.32 -0.53 -4.66
N GLN A 67 0.57 -0.15 -5.92
CA GLN A 67 1.58 0.84 -6.26
C GLN A 67 1.30 2.19 -5.58
N LEU A 68 0.05 2.65 -5.59
CA LEU A 68 -0.32 3.91 -4.92
C LEU A 68 -0.06 3.87 -3.41
N ILE A 69 -0.38 2.76 -2.75
CA ILE A 69 -0.13 2.58 -1.31
C ILE A 69 1.38 2.62 -1.03
N GLU A 70 2.17 1.89 -1.83
CA GLU A 70 3.62 1.86 -1.70
C GLU A 70 4.25 3.24 -1.96
N ASP A 71 3.79 3.96 -2.99
CA ASP A 71 4.28 5.30 -3.33
C ASP A 71 4.02 6.29 -2.19
N ILE A 72 2.83 6.26 -1.60
CA ILE A 72 2.47 7.12 -0.47
C ILE A 72 3.33 6.76 0.75
N GLY A 73 3.39 5.48 1.13
CA GLY A 73 4.14 5.04 2.31
C GLY A 73 5.63 5.35 2.20
N ASN A 74 6.23 5.06 1.04
CA ASN A 74 7.63 5.37 0.75
C ASN A 74 7.88 6.88 0.72
N GLY A 75 6.97 7.67 0.15
CA GLY A 75 7.06 9.13 0.14
C GLY A 75 7.05 9.74 1.54
N VAL A 76 6.22 9.21 2.45
CA VAL A 76 6.18 9.63 3.86
C VAL A 76 7.51 9.33 4.57
N VAL A 77 8.05 8.12 4.40
CA VAL A 77 9.35 7.74 4.99
C VAL A 77 10.48 8.61 4.45
N GLN A 78 10.53 8.82 3.13
CA GLN A 78 11.57 9.65 2.51
C GLN A 78 11.50 11.10 3.00
N ASN A 79 10.30 11.67 3.11
CA ASN A 79 10.11 13.03 3.59
C ASN A 79 10.58 13.20 5.04
N ALA A 80 10.24 12.27 5.93
CA ALA A 80 10.68 12.28 7.32
C ALA A 80 12.21 12.20 7.44
N ASN A 81 12.85 11.33 6.65
CA ASN A 81 14.31 11.19 6.64
C ASN A 81 15.01 12.47 6.13
N GLN A 82 14.48 13.09 5.07
CA GLN A 82 15.04 14.35 4.54
C GLN A 82 14.98 15.49 5.58
N TYR A 83 13.88 15.61 6.31
CA TYR A 83 13.77 16.63 7.35
C TYR A 83 14.68 16.33 8.55
N ARG A 84 14.86 15.06 8.91
CA ARG A 84 15.83 14.64 9.95
C ARG A 84 17.26 15.03 9.57
N GLU A 85 17.69 14.71 8.35
CA GLU A 85 19.02 15.07 7.83
C GLU A 85 19.24 16.59 7.83
N PHE A 86 18.21 17.37 7.46
CA PHE A 86 18.27 18.82 7.48
C PHE A 86 18.46 19.37 8.91
N ASP A 87 17.71 18.85 9.89
CA ASP A 87 17.80 19.29 11.29
C ASP A 87 19.17 18.95 11.91
N GLU A 88 19.69 17.76 11.62
CA GLU A 88 21.04 17.35 12.05
C GLU A 88 22.13 18.24 11.44
N SER A 89 22.04 18.55 10.15
CA SER A 89 22.98 19.43 9.44
C SER A 89 22.94 20.86 9.97
N ALA A 90 21.75 21.43 10.18
CA ALA A 90 21.58 22.77 10.74
C ALA A 90 22.06 22.85 12.20
N GLY A 91 21.82 21.80 12.99
CA GLY A 91 22.33 21.68 14.35
C GLY A 91 23.85 21.62 14.43
N ASN A 92 24.50 20.94 13.49
CA ASN A 92 25.97 20.88 13.39
C ASN A 92 26.58 22.22 12.92
N ALA A 93 25.93 22.91 11.98
CA ALA A 93 26.38 24.23 11.52
C ALA A 93 26.30 25.33 12.60
N ASN A 94 25.33 25.24 13.52
CA ASN A 94 25.19 26.17 14.64
C ASN A 94 26.13 25.89 15.83
N ARG A 95 26.78 24.72 15.88
CA ARG A 95 27.78 24.38 16.92
C ARG A 95 29.22 24.59 16.45
N GLY A 96 29.43 24.88 15.16
CA GLY A 96 30.72 25.21 14.55
C GLY A 96 31.08 26.69 14.67
#